data_AF-A0A7S2J3C3-F1
#
_entry.id   AF-A0A7S2J3C3-F1
#
_cell.length_a   1.000
_cell.length_b   1.000
_cell.length_c   1.000
_cell.angle_alpha   90.00
_cell.angle_beta   90.00
_cell.angle_gamma   90.00
#
_symmetry.space_group_name_H-M   'P 1'
#
loop_
_entity.id
_entity.type
_entity.pdbx_description
1 polymer ?
#
loop_
_entity_poly.entity_id
_entity_poly.type
_entity_poly.pdbx_seq_one_letter_code
_entity_poly.pdbx_strand_id
1 'polypeptide(L)'
;GTMYYVSMYLICFEVINLKRSDTCWNPFNVRRSLQHCNDIGLHYWPYLTGLFYFSGANLFQVELTASLFPSVVADTDTLMYRWLVQVPTAVGGVLFFLASLCELMEWLTGRSRIAKIAVINDVVGCALFALAGVVYMVPPTPTIDTNWVGGMMYAVGSVNFVLSGVVSLMLWRDGNFGLAYSAQLGKLAKHESLGRFSVFSIVVVTGLCILGTIAAVVLFSEARVSWWSAKDNTDYATRVFYPFLLFAFIHMVIALRAAVVNLPVEQPWRALHQACHLLLAMASGVLLAQFVDCVQQARNAL
;
A
#
# COMPACT_ATOMS: atom_id res chain seq x y z
N GLY A 1 -0.64 -3.38 -0.39
CA GLY A 1 0.54 -2.96 -1.18
C GLY A 1 0.11 -2.35 -2.49
N THR A 2 0.19 -3.07 -3.60
CA THR A 2 -0.04 -2.61 -4.99
C THR A 2 -1.20 -1.64 -5.17
N MET A 3 -2.37 -1.91 -4.58
CA MET A 3 -3.55 -1.05 -4.72
C MET A 3 -3.42 0.30 -4.00
N TYR A 4 -2.72 0.35 -2.86
CA TYR A 4 -2.35 1.63 -2.23
C TYR A 4 -1.43 2.44 -3.15
N TYR A 5 -0.56 1.78 -3.91
CA TYR A 5 0.35 2.45 -4.83
C TYR A 5 -0.28 2.81 -6.17
N VAL A 6 -1.27 2.04 -6.64
CA VAL A 6 -2.19 2.48 -7.71
C VAL A 6 -2.96 3.71 -7.23
N SER A 7 -3.44 3.73 -5.98
CA SER A 7 -4.05 4.94 -5.41
C SER A 7 -3.06 6.10 -5.33
N MET A 8 -1.80 5.87 -4.92
CA MET A 8 -0.76 6.91 -4.95
C MET A 8 -0.43 7.38 -6.37
N TYR A 9 -0.42 6.47 -7.34
CA TYR A 9 -0.27 6.80 -8.76
C TYR A 9 -1.44 7.66 -9.25
N LEU A 10 -2.68 7.30 -8.89
CA LEU A 10 -3.87 8.07 -9.22
C LEU A 10 -3.87 9.43 -8.53
N ILE A 11 -3.37 9.52 -7.29
CA ILE A 11 -3.15 10.79 -6.60
C ILE A 11 -2.10 11.62 -7.34
N CYS A 12 -0.94 11.07 -7.69
CA CYS A 12 0.05 11.76 -8.51
C CYS A 12 -0.56 12.23 -9.83
N PHE A 13 -1.36 11.38 -10.48
CA PHE A 13 -2.04 11.68 -11.73
C PHE A 13 -3.04 12.83 -11.54
N GLU A 14 -3.83 12.82 -10.48
CA GLU A 14 -4.78 13.88 -10.14
C GLU A 14 -4.06 15.21 -9.85
N VAL A 15 -2.99 15.15 -9.06
CA VAL A 15 -2.12 16.30 -8.71
C VAL A 15 -1.53 16.95 -9.95
N ILE A 16 -0.95 16.16 -10.85
CA ILE A 16 -0.30 16.64 -12.08
C ILE A 16 -1.31 17.24 -13.06
N ASN A 17 -2.54 16.73 -13.04
CA ASN A 17 -3.60 17.20 -13.94
C ASN A 17 -4.49 18.28 -13.31
N LEU A 18 -4.22 18.65 -12.06
CA LEU A 18 -4.97 19.70 -11.38
C LEU A 18 -4.81 21.02 -12.14
N LYS A 19 -5.94 21.64 -12.50
CA LYS A 19 -6.01 22.92 -13.25
C LYS A 19 -5.31 22.92 -14.62
N ARG A 20 -5.00 21.76 -15.21
CA ARG A 20 -4.54 21.72 -16.60
C ARG A 20 -5.72 21.88 -17.56
N SER A 21 -5.47 22.58 -18.67
CA SER A 21 -6.37 22.60 -19.82
C SER A 21 -6.30 21.30 -20.62
N ASP A 22 -5.18 20.58 -20.56
CA ASP A 22 -4.97 19.30 -21.23
C ASP A 22 -4.53 18.19 -20.26
N THR A 23 -5.18 17.02 -20.34
CA THR A 23 -4.83 15.87 -19.50
C THR A 23 -3.52 15.25 -19.97
N CYS A 24 -2.52 15.22 -19.08
CA CYS A 24 -1.28 14.51 -19.30
C CYS A 24 -1.43 13.06 -18.87
N TRP A 25 -1.52 12.19 -19.86
CA TRP A 25 -1.65 10.74 -19.69
C TRP A 25 -0.40 10.07 -19.14
N ASN A 26 0.78 10.70 -19.27
CA ASN A 26 2.04 10.17 -18.75
C ASN A 26 2.51 10.96 -17.52
N PRO A 27 2.24 10.50 -16.28
CA PRO A 27 2.71 11.17 -15.08
C PRO A 27 4.23 11.06 -14.89
N PHE A 28 4.90 10.16 -15.61
CA PHE A 28 6.36 9.98 -15.57
C PHE A 28 7.13 10.96 -16.47
N ASN A 29 6.45 11.88 -17.17
CA ASN A 29 7.11 13.03 -17.78
C ASN A 29 7.48 14.06 -16.69
N VAL A 30 8.47 13.69 -15.86
CA VAL A 30 8.90 14.41 -14.66
C VAL A 30 9.08 15.90 -14.96
N ARG A 31 9.82 16.25 -16.03
CA ARG A 31 10.10 17.65 -16.38
C ARG A 31 8.83 18.47 -16.60
N ARG A 32 7.89 17.95 -17.41
CA ARG A 32 6.64 18.65 -17.72
C ARG A 32 5.73 18.75 -16.49
N SER A 33 5.67 17.69 -15.69
CA SER A 33 4.90 17.64 -14.44
C SER A 33 5.42 18.65 -13.42
N LEU A 34 6.74 18.70 -13.22
CA LEU A 34 7.40 19.65 -12.33
C LEU A 34 7.19 21.11 -12.75
N GLN A 35 7.30 21.40 -14.05
CA GLN A 35 7.01 22.73 -14.59
C GLN A 35 5.58 23.16 -14.27
N HIS A 36 4.60 22.31 -14.53
CA HIS A 36 3.20 22.61 -14.23
C HIS A 36 2.94 22.80 -12.73
N CYS A 37 3.49 21.94 -11.87
CA CYS A 37 3.38 22.13 -10.42
C CYS A 37 3.89 23.52 -10.02
N ASN A 38 5.03 23.94 -10.54
CA ASN A 38 5.57 25.27 -10.30
C ASN A 38 4.65 26.39 -10.83
N ASP A 39 4.08 26.22 -12.03
CA ASP A 39 3.19 27.20 -12.65
C ASP A 39 1.90 27.44 -11.84
N ILE A 40 1.38 26.41 -11.17
CA ILE A 40 0.20 26.51 -10.29
C ILE A 40 0.55 26.75 -8.82
N GLY A 41 1.82 26.98 -8.50
CA GLY A 41 2.30 27.25 -7.14
C GLY A 41 2.29 26.05 -6.20
N LEU A 42 2.35 24.82 -6.72
CA LEU A 42 2.54 23.59 -5.97
C LEU A 42 4.03 23.25 -5.83
N HIS A 43 4.44 22.84 -4.63
CA HIS A 43 5.77 22.23 -4.45
C HIS A 43 5.84 20.86 -5.15
N TYR A 44 7.06 20.44 -5.49
CA TYR A 44 7.30 19.18 -6.19
C TYR A 44 7.46 17.95 -5.29
N TRP A 45 7.64 18.15 -3.98
CA TRP A 45 7.73 17.07 -2.98
C TRP A 45 6.64 16.00 -3.09
N PRO A 46 5.36 16.36 -3.30
CA PRO A 46 4.26 15.39 -3.37
C PRO A 46 4.38 14.43 -4.55
N TYR A 47 4.88 14.95 -5.67
CA TYR A 47 5.15 14.16 -6.86
C TYR A 47 6.27 13.15 -6.58
N LEU A 48 7.36 13.59 -5.95
CA LEU A 48 8.47 12.71 -5.56
C LEU A 48 8.05 11.68 -4.52
N THR A 49 7.26 12.09 -3.52
CA THR A 49 6.67 11.22 -2.51
C THR A 49 5.92 10.05 -3.16
N GLY A 50 4.93 10.35 -4.01
CA GLY A 50 4.13 9.29 -4.63
C GLY A 50 4.95 8.41 -5.59
N LEU A 51 5.90 8.98 -6.33
CA LEU A 51 6.81 8.22 -7.20
C LEU A 51 7.68 7.23 -6.39
N PHE A 52 8.26 7.69 -5.28
CA PHE A 52 9.12 6.85 -4.43
C PHE A 52 8.33 5.78 -3.70
N TYR A 53 7.16 6.10 -3.13
CA TYR A 53 6.25 5.10 -2.57
C TYR A 53 5.86 4.06 -3.61
N PHE A 54 5.42 4.49 -4.79
CA PHE A 54 5.04 3.57 -5.86
C PHE A 54 6.20 2.65 -6.28
N SER A 55 7.38 3.22 -6.49
CA SER A 55 8.55 2.45 -6.92
C SER A 55 9.00 1.46 -5.85
N GLY A 56 9.09 1.91 -4.59
CA GLY A 56 9.50 1.06 -3.47
C GLY A 56 8.55 -0.11 -3.26
N ALA A 57 7.26 0.13 -3.42
CA ALA A 57 6.26 -0.91 -3.36
C ALA A 57 6.36 -2.00 -4.40
N ASN A 58 6.59 -1.62 -5.66
CA ASN A 58 6.71 -2.58 -6.74
C ASN A 58 7.90 -3.50 -6.47
N LEU A 59 9.01 -2.97 -5.92
CA LEU A 59 10.16 -3.77 -5.51
C LEU A 59 9.83 -4.72 -4.34
N PHE A 60 9.08 -4.27 -3.34
CA PHE A 60 8.57 -5.16 -2.29
C PHE A 60 7.63 -6.24 -2.81
N GLN A 61 6.84 -5.97 -3.87
CA GLN A 61 6.04 -7.02 -4.51
C GLN A 61 6.89 -8.06 -5.21
N VAL A 62 8.00 -7.65 -5.85
CA VAL A 62 8.96 -8.58 -6.44
C VAL A 62 9.53 -9.49 -5.37
N GLU A 63 10.00 -8.94 -4.26
CA GLU A 63 10.50 -9.74 -3.14
C GLU A 63 9.43 -10.69 -2.59
N LEU A 64 8.27 -10.16 -2.23
CA LEU A 64 7.20 -10.97 -1.64
C LEU A 64 6.82 -12.14 -2.57
N THR A 65 6.75 -11.88 -3.87
CA THR A 65 6.45 -12.92 -4.86
C THR A 65 7.57 -13.96 -4.92
N ALA A 66 8.83 -13.54 -4.94
CA ALA A 66 9.98 -14.44 -4.95
C ALA A 66 10.05 -15.30 -3.68
N SER A 67 9.80 -14.71 -2.51
CA SER A 67 9.82 -15.37 -1.20
C SER A 67 8.76 -16.46 -1.04
N LEU A 68 7.73 -16.50 -1.88
CA LEU A 68 6.70 -17.56 -1.88
C LEU A 68 7.15 -18.85 -2.56
N PHE A 69 8.17 -18.78 -3.41
CA PHE A 69 8.71 -19.91 -4.14
C PHE A 69 10.17 -20.16 -3.73
N PRO A 70 10.44 -20.38 -2.42
CA PRO A 70 11.81 -20.45 -1.92
C PRO A 70 12.59 -21.61 -2.52
N SER A 71 11.97 -22.73 -2.89
CA SER A 71 12.66 -23.82 -3.60
C SER A 71 13.17 -23.37 -4.98
N VAL A 72 12.39 -22.60 -5.73
CA VAL A 72 12.82 -22.07 -7.04
C VAL A 72 13.89 -21.00 -6.89
N VAL A 73 13.86 -20.22 -5.81
CA VAL A 73 14.80 -19.10 -5.64
C VAL A 73 16.08 -19.51 -4.92
N ALA A 74 15.99 -20.41 -3.93
CA ALA A 74 17.11 -20.85 -3.10
C ALA A 74 17.90 -22.02 -3.72
N ASP A 75 17.25 -22.94 -4.46
CA ASP A 75 17.95 -24.09 -5.05
C ASP A 75 18.72 -23.71 -6.33
N THR A 76 18.42 -22.56 -6.95
CA THR A 76 18.86 -22.26 -8.31
C THR A 76 20.13 -21.41 -8.37
N ASP A 77 20.32 -20.40 -7.49
CA ASP A 77 21.56 -19.62 -7.36
C ASP A 77 21.49 -18.64 -6.17
N THR A 78 22.54 -18.55 -5.36
CA THR A 78 22.74 -17.48 -4.35
C THR A 78 22.58 -16.08 -4.95
N LEU A 79 22.93 -15.93 -6.23
CA LEU A 79 22.79 -14.69 -6.98
C LEU A 79 21.31 -14.36 -7.29
N MET A 80 20.48 -15.35 -7.64
CA MET A 80 19.05 -15.15 -7.89
C MET A 80 18.34 -14.69 -6.62
N TYR A 81 18.62 -15.32 -5.48
CA TYR A 81 18.08 -14.90 -4.19
C TYR A 81 18.45 -13.44 -3.87
N ARG A 82 19.72 -13.06 -4.08
CA ARG A 82 20.17 -11.67 -3.90
C ARG A 82 19.37 -10.69 -4.76
N TRP A 83 19.20 -10.97 -6.05
CA TRP A 83 18.55 -10.03 -6.98
C TRP A 83 17.04 -10.00 -6.90
N LEU A 84 16.40 -11.08 -6.48
CA LEU A 84 14.93 -11.17 -6.42
C LEU A 84 14.36 -10.88 -5.03
N VAL A 85 15.14 -11.09 -3.96
CA VAL A 85 14.67 -10.92 -2.58
C VAL A 85 15.41 -9.77 -1.91
N GLN A 86 16.74 -9.86 -1.77
CA GLN A 86 17.49 -8.93 -0.92
C GLN A 86 17.62 -7.53 -1.52
N VAL A 87 18.00 -7.43 -2.80
CA VAL A 87 18.13 -6.14 -3.51
C VAL A 87 16.80 -5.40 -3.59
N PRO A 88 15.67 -6.02 -4.02
CA PRO A 88 14.39 -5.34 -4.05
C PRO A 88 13.91 -4.89 -2.66
N THR A 89 14.16 -5.68 -1.61
CA THR A 89 13.88 -5.27 -0.22
C THR A 89 14.68 -4.04 0.18
N ALA A 90 15.99 -4.05 -0.05
CA ALA A 90 16.88 -2.95 0.32
C ALA A 90 16.54 -1.67 -0.44
N VAL A 91 16.44 -1.75 -1.76
CA VAL A 91 16.11 -0.59 -2.61
C VAL A 91 14.68 -0.12 -2.33
N GLY A 92 13.74 -1.03 -2.15
CA GLY A 92 12.36 -0.71 -1.78
C GLY A 92 12.26 0.03 -0.46
N GLY A 93 12.98 -0.43 0.56
CA GLY A 93 13.04 0.21 1.88
C GLY A 93 13.65 1.61 1.81
N VAL A 94 14.75 1.79 1.05
CA VAL A 94 15.36 3.11 0.83
C VAL A 94 14.39 4.06 0.11
N LEU A 95 13.67 3.60 -0.91
CA LEU A 95 12.69 4.42 -1.61
C LEU A 95 11.55 4.85 -0.69
N PHE A 96 11.04 3.96 0.17
CA PHE A 96 10.07 4.35 1.19
C PHE A 96 10.60 5.40 2.15
N PHE A 97 11.85 5.25 2.59
CA PHE A 97 12.48 6.25 3.45
C PHE A 97 12.57 7.61 2.73
N LEU A 98 13.01 7.64 1.48
CA LEU A 98 13.05 8.87 0.68
C LEU A 98 11.65 9.49 0.49
N ALA A 99 10.62 8.67 0.28
CA ALA A 99 9.25 9.13 0.17
C ALA A 99 8.79 9.83 1.47
N SER A 100 9.04 9.20 2.62
CA SER A 100 8.70 9.74 3.94
C SER A 100 9.47 11.02 4.28
N LEU A 101 10.72 11.16 3.81
CA LEU A 101 11.47 12.42 3.94
C LEU A 101 10.86 13.53 3.09
N CYS A 102 10.39 13.23 1.87
CA CYS A 102 9.68 14.19 1.04
C CYS A 102 8.37 14.65 1.72
N GLU A 103 7.65 13.73 2.38
CA GLU A 103 6.49 14.10 3.21
C GLU A 103 6.85 15.00 4.38
N LEU A 104 7.97 14.71 5.05
CA LEU A 104 8.46 15.52 6.16
C LEU A 104 8.81 16.94 5.70
N MET A 105 9.48 17.08 4.55
CA MET A 105 9.79 18.38 3.96
C MET A 105 8.53 19.17 3.60
N GLU A 106 7.52 18.50 3.04
CA GLU A 106 6.24 19.12 2.75
C GLU A 106 5.49 19.51 4.03
N TRP A 107 5.48 18.64 5.04
CA TRP A 107 4.86 18.92 6.33
C TRP A 107 5.47 20.13 7.05
N LEU A 108 6.78 20.38 6.93
CA LEU A 108 7.42 21.57 7.51
C LEU A 108 6.78 22.88 7.02
N THR A 109 6.06 22.86 5.90
CA THR A 109 5.29 24.00 5.38
C THR A 109 3.84 24.06 5.88
N GLY A 110 3.34 22.96 6.46
CA GLY A 110 1.98 22.77 6.96
C GLY A 110 1.81 23.01 8.47
N ARG A 111 0.56 22.96 8.96
CA ARG A 111 0.22 23.25 10.39
C ARG A 111 -0.50 22.12 11.13
N SER A 112 -0.84 21.00 10.48
CA SER A 112 -1.62 19.94 11.14
C SER A 112 -0.78 19.13 12.12
N ARG A 113 -1.20 19.07 13.39
CA ARG A 113 -0.57 18.26 14.45
C ARG A 113 -0.76 16.76 14.22
N ILE A 114 -1.91 16.36 13.68
CA ILE A 114 -2.21 14.94 13.40
C ILE A 114 -1.36 14.46 12.23
N ALA A 115 -1.23 15.27 11.18
CA ALA A 115 -0.33 14.98 10.06
C ALA A 115 1.12 14.83 10.52
N LYS A 116 1.58 15.64 11.50
CA LYS A 116 2.91 15.49 12.09
C LYS A 116 3.15 14.09 12.66
N ILE A 117 2.17 13.56 13.39
CA ILE A 117 2.29 12.23 14.02
C ILE A 117 2.37 11.15 12.94
N ALA A 118 1.52 11.23 11.91
CA ALA A 118 1.56 10.31 10.77
C ALA A 118 2.94 10.32 10.11
N VAL A 119 3.42 11.51 9.73
CA VAL A 119 4.71 11.68 9.03
C VAL A 119 5.89 11.20 9.87
N ILE A 120 5.92 11.50 11.17
CA ILE A 120 7.02 11.03 12.03
C ILE A 120 7.00 9.51 12.14
N ASN A 121 5.82 8.91 12.36
CA ASN A 121 5.70 7.45 12.41
C ASN A 121 6.10 6.83 11.07
N ASP A 122 5.74 7.46 9.95
CA ASP A 122 6.10 7.00 8.63
C ASP A 122 7.61 7.05 8.40
N VAL A 123 8.26 8.16 8.73
CA VAL A 123 9.72 8.32 8.63
C VAL A 123 10.45 7.27 9.47
N VAL A 124 10.01 7.05 10.71
CA VAL A 124 10.62 6.02 11.57
C VAL A 124 10.38 4.62 11.01
N GLY A 125 9.16 4.31 10.57
CA GLY A 125 8.83 3.01 9.99
C GLY A 125 9.63 2.72 8.71
N CYS A 126 9.68 3.68 7.80
CA CYS A 126 10.40 3.59 6.54
C CYS A 126 11.93 3.56 6.74
N ALA A 127 12.46 4.28 7.73
CA ALA A 127 13.87 4.17 8.10
C ALA A 127 14.21 2.74 8.57
N LEU A 128 13.35 2.13 9.38
CA LEU A 128 13.53 0.74 9.82
C LEU A 128 13.45 -0.25 8.65
N PHE A 129 12.57 -0.04 7.67
CA PHE A 129 12.56 -0.85 6.45
C PHE A 129 13.85 -0.72 5.63
N ALA A 130 14.35 0.51 5.44
CA ALA A 130 15.61 0.73 4.76
C ALA A 130 16.78 0.04 5.48
N LEU A 131 16.86 0.18 6.81
CA LEU A 131 17.88 -0.45 7.63
C LEU A 131 17.76 -1.98 7.60
N ALA A 132 16.54 -2.53 7.74
CA ALA A 132 16.31 -3.97 7.65
C ALA A 132 16.79 -4.53 6.31
N GLY A 133 16.45 -3.87 5.20
CA GLY A 133 16.89 -4.26 3.87
C GLY A 133 18.41 -4.26 3.72
N VAL A 134 19.11 -3.25 4.28
CA VAL A 134 20.58 -3.21 4.31
C VAL A 134 21.15 -4.34 5.19
N VAL A 135 20.57 -4.59 6.36
CA VAL A 135 20.99 -5.67 7.27
C VAL A 135 20.87 -7.03 6.59
N TYR A 136 19.80 -7.27 5.84
CA TYR A 136 19.61 -8.51 5.08
C TYR A 136 20.63 -8.72 3.97
N MET A 137 21.30 -7.68 3.49
CA MET A 137 22.38 -7.79 2.49
C MET A 137 23.70 -8.27 3.12
N VAL A 138 23.82 -8.23 4.45
CA VAL A 138 25.02 -8.64 5.18
C VAL A 138 24.88 -10.11 5.61
N PRO A 139 25.84 -10.99 5.25
CA PRO A 139 25.84 -12.37 5.72
C PRO A 139 25.82 -12.43 7.26
N PRO A 140 25.05 -13.36 7.86
CA PRO A 140 25.03 -13.51 9.31
C PRO A 140 26.42 -13.90 9.82
N THR A 141 26.82 -13.34 10.97
CA THR A 141 28.08 -13.65 11.64
C THR A 141 27.81 -14.46 12.91
N PRO A 142 28.82 -15.14 13.49
CA PRO A 142 28.64 -15.86 14.75
C PRO A 142 28.18 -14.98 15.92
N THR A 143 28.40 -13.66 15.85
CA THR A 143 28.05 -12.70 16.89
C THR A 143 26.77 -11.94 16.62
N ILE A 144 26.34 -11.83 15.35
CA ILE A 144 25.16 -11.07 14.95
C ILE A 144 24.34 -11.90 13.97
N ASP A 145 23.16 -12.32 14.43
CA ASP A 145 22.13 -12.89 13.58
C ASP A 145 21.41 -11.77 12.82
N THR A 146 21.88 -11.49 11.60
CA THR A 146 21.31 -10.46 10.73
C THR A 146 19.86 -10.77 10.34
N ASN A 147 19.44 -12.03 10.32
CA ASN A 147 18.05 -12.39 10.04
C ASN A 147 17.13 -11.96 11.18
N TRP A 148 17.55 -12.20 12.43
CA TRP A 148 16.78 -11.78 13.61
C TRP A 148 16.72 -10.25 13.73
N VAL A 149 17.86 -9.57 13.59
CA VAL A 149 17.93 -8.10 13.66
C VAL A 149 17.09 -7.47 12.55
N GLY A 150 17.25 -7.93 11.31
CA GLY A 150 16.47 -7.46 10.17
C GLY A 150 14.97 -7.73 10.35
N GLY A 151 14.60 -8.91 10.83
CA GLY A 151 13.21 -9.29 11.10
C GLY A 151 12.55 -8.41 12.16
N MET A 152 13.29 -8.08 13.22
CA MET A 152 12.80 -7.18 14.27
C MET A 152 12.59 -5.76 13.74
N MET A 153 13.57 -5.22 12.99
CA MET A 153 13.43 -3.90 12.35
C MET A 153 12.24 -3.87 11.40
N TYR A 154 12.06 -4.91 10.59
CA TYR A 154 10.93 -5.04 9.67
C TYR A 154 9.58 -5.11 10.40
N ALA A 155 9.51 -5.86 11.50
CA ALA A 155 8.29 -5.97 12.31
C ALA A 155 7.89 -4.62 12.92
N VAL A 156 8.85 -3.92 13.56
CA VAL A 156 8.59 -2.59 14.14
C VAL A 156 8.26 -1.57 13.05
N GLY A 157 8.97 -1.63 11.91
CA GLY A 157 8.69 -0.82 10.73
C GLY A 157 7.25 -1.02 10.23
N SER A 158 6.79 -2.26 10.16
CA SER A 158 5.43 -2.63 9.74
C SER A 158 4.37 -2.08 10.68
N VAL A 159 4.59 -2.16 12.00
CA VAL A 159 3.65 -1.57 12.97
C VAL A 159 3.55 -0.05 12.78
N ASN A 160 4.68 0.64 12.64
CA ASN A 160 4.69 2.09 12.39
C ASN A 160 4.01 2.46 11.06
N PHE A 161 4.27 1.68 10.01
CA PHE A 161 3.65 1.88 8.70
C PHE A 161 2.13 1.68 8.74
N VAL A 162 1.63 0.68 9.48
CA VAL A 162 0.18 0.48 9.69
C VAL A 162 -0.41 1.65 10.47
N LEU A 163 0.23 2.09 11.55
CA LEU A 163 -0.24 3.23 12.34
C LEU A 163 -0.27 4.52 11.51
N SER A 164 0.80 4.78 10.75
CA SER A 164 0.88 5.89 9.79
C SER A 164 -0.26 5.80 8.78
N GLY A 165 -0.44 4.65 8.13
CA GLY A 165 -1.50 4.41 7.15
C GLY A 165 -2.91 4.66 7.70
N VAL A 166 -3.19 4.25 8.94
CA VAL A 166 -4.48 4.53 9.60
C VAL A 166 -4.68 6.03 9.78
N VAL A 167 -3.68 6.76 10.28
CA VAL A 167 -3.77 8.21 10.45
C VAL A 167 -3.88 8.93 9.12
N SER A 168 -3.14 8.49 8.11
CA SER A 168 -3.19 8.99 6.74
C SER A 168 -4.59 8.79 6.12
N LEU A 169 -5.22 7.63 6.30
CA LEU A 169 -6.59 7.39 5.87
C LEU A 169 -7.62 8.26 6.63
N MET A 170 -7.37 8.56 7.90
CA MET A 170 -8.18 9.52 8.65
C MET A 170 -8.10 10.92 8.05
N LEU A 171 -6.88 11.37 7.69
CA LEU A 171 -6.68 12.65 7.01
C LEU A 171 -7.39 12.67 5.65
N TRP A 172 -7.29 11.60 4.86
CA TRP A 172 -7.97 11.49 3.56
C TRP A 172 -9.45 11.83 3.67
N ARG A 173 -10.14 11.22 4.63
CA ARG A 173 -11.58 11.42 4.82
C ARG A 173 -11.94 12.87 5.14
N ASP A 174 -11.07 13.60 5.83
CA ASP A 174 -11.27 15.00 6.19
C ASP A 174 -10.94 15.96 5.03
N GLY A 175 -10.95 15.48 3.77
CA GLY A 175 -10.56 16.26 2.60
C GLY A 175 -9.05 16.53 2.53
N ASN A 176 -8.27 15.92 3.41
CA ASN A 176 -6.83 16.03 3.47
C ASN A 176 -6.19 14.79 2.80
N PHE A 177 -6.34 14.64 1.47
CA PHE A 177 -5.74 13.67 0.51
C PHE A 177 -4.69 12.60 0.99
N GLY A 178 -4.90 11.92 2.11
CA GLY A 178 -4.12 10.76 2.54
C GLY A 178 -2.66 10.99 2.91
N LEU A 179 -2.14 12.19 2.68
CA LEU A 179 -0.73 12.54 2.81
C LEU A 179 -0.65 13.93 3.46
N ALA A 180 0.43 14.21 4.20
CA ALA A 180 0.66 15.53 4.78
C ALA A 180 0.65 16.66 3.73
N TYR A 181 0.89 16.30 2.47
CA TYR A 181 0.75 17.10 1.26
C TYR A 181 -0.59 17.86 1.09
N SER A 182 -1.69 17.30 1.57
CA SER A 182 -3.03 17.78 1.22
C SER A 182 -3.38 19.21 1.66
N ALA A 183 -2.57 19.82 2.53
CA ALA A 183 -2.76 21.22 2.92
C ALA A 183 -2.67 22.19 1.72
N GLN A 184 -1.88 21.88 0.69
CA GLN A 184 -1.79 22.70 -0.53
C GLN A 184 -2.92 22.39 -1.50
N LEU A 185 -3.27 21.11 -1.66
CA LEU A 185 -4.40 20.68 -2.47
C LEU A 185 -5.73 21.25 -1.96
N GLY A 186 -5.94 21.25 -0.64
CA GLY A 186 -7.14 21.83 -0.03
C GLY A 186 -7.28 23.33 -0.32
N LYS A 187 -6.17 24.08 -0.38
CA LYS A 187 -6.18 25.50 -0.79
C LYS A 187 -6.58 25.68 -2.26
N LEU A 188 -6.15 24.76 -3.13
CA LEU A 188 -6.43 24.83 -4.57
C LEU A 188 -7.82 24.31 -4.92
N ALA A 189 -8.35 23.34 -4.17
CA ALA A 189 -9.60 22.67 -4.45
C ALA A 189 -10.85 23.49 -4.08
N LYS A 190 -10.77 24.45 -3.13
CA LYS A 190 -11.88 25.37 -2.74
C LYS A 190 -13.28 24.72 -2.62
N HIS A 191 -13.37 23.41 -2.41
CA HIS A 191 -14.64 22.71 -2.37
C HIS A 191 -15.24 22.67 -0.96
N GLU A 192 -16.56 22.69 -0.96
CA GLU A 192 -17.53 22.90 0.11
C GLU A 192 -17.28 22.07 1.38
N SER A 193 -17.60 22.68 2.52
CA SER A 193 -17.62 22.14 3.89
C SER A 193 -16.89 20.80 4.10
N LEU A 194 -15.64 20.89 4.58
CA LEU A 194 -14.89 19.77 5.15
C LEU A 194 -15.82 18.96 6.08
N GLY A 195 -16.06 17.69 5.73
CA GLY A 195 -16.85 16.79 6.55
C GLY A 195 -16.20 16.62 7.92
N ARG A 196 -17.01 16.53 8.98
CA ARG A 196 -16.50 16.27 10.33
C ARG A 196 -16.00 14.83 10.45
N PHE A 197 -14.88 14.68 11.14
CA PHE A 197 -14.27 13.42 11.56
C PHE A 197 -15.31 12.45 12.17
N SER A 198 -15.36 11.22 11.65
CA SER A 198 -16.30 10.18 12.12
C SER A 198 -15.54 8.92 12.52
N VAL A 199 -15.58 8.58 13.81
CA VAL A 199 -14.98 7.35 14.38
C VAL A 199 -15.46 6.10 13.64
N PHE A 200 -16.74 6.06 13.26
CA PHE A 200 -17.31 4.94 12.50
C PHE A 200 -16.55 4.66 11.21
N SER A 201 -16.08 5.70 10.54
CA SER A 201 -15.42 5.55 9.26
C SER A 201 -13.99 5.06 9.38
N ILE A 202 -13.34 5.37 10.50
CA ILE A 202 -12.06 4.79 10.89
C ILE A 202 -12.22 3.29 11.07
N VAL A 203 -13.23 2.89 11.86
CA VAL A 203 -13.52 1.47 12.10
C VAL A 203 -13.77 0.74 10.78
N VAL A 204 -14.56 1.32 9.87
CA VAL A 204 -14.83 0.74 8.56
C VAL A 204 -13.55 0.61 7.72
N VAL A 205 -12.80 1.69 7.53
CA VAL A 205 -11.60 1.68 6.68
C VAL A 205 -10.54 0.74 7.25
N THR A 206 -10.27 0.79 8.56
CA THR A 206 -9.37 -0.15 9.23
C THR A 206 -9.84 -1.59 9.05
N GLY A 207 -11.14 -1.87 9.21
CA GLY A 207 -11.71 -3.18 8.95
C GLY A 207 -11.48 -3.67 7.52
N LEU A 208 -11.64 -2.79 6.53
CA LEU A 208 -11.36 -3.13 5.13
C LEU A 208 -9.88 -3.39 4.88
N CYS A 209 -8.97 -2.61 5.48
CA CYS A 209 -7.54 -2.86 5.39
C CYS A 209 -7.18 -4.22 5.99
N ILE A 210 -7.77 -4.58 7.14
CA ILE A 210 -7.58 -5.90 7.77
C ILE A 210 -8.08 -7.01 6.82
N LEU A 211 -9.26 -6.86 6.23
CA LEU A 211 -9.79 -7.81 5.25
C LEU A 211 -8.89 -7.92 4.01
N GLY A 212 -8.34 -6.81 3.52
CA GLY A 212 -7.37 -6.81 2.43
C GLY A 212 -6.09 -7.58 2.78
N THR A 213 -5.60 -7.44 4.02
CA THR A 213 -4.47 -8.22 4.54
C THR A 213 -4.79 -9.70 4.63
N ILE A 214 -5.96 -10.08 5.16
CA ILE A 214 -6.41 -11.48 5.20
C ILE A 214 -6.49 -12.04 3.77
N ALA A 215 -7.02 -11.29 2.81
CA ALA A 215 -7.10 -11.70 1.41
C ALA A 215 -5.72 -11.94 0.79
N ALA A 216 -4.74 -11.10 1.11
CA ALA A 216 -3.36 -11.31 0.68
C ALA A 216 -2.80 -12.60 1.29
N VAL A 217 -2.98 -12.80 2.61
CA VAL A 217 -2.49 -14.00 3.30
C VAL A 217 -3.11 -15.27 2.70
N VAL A 218 -4.43 -15.28 2.45
CA VAL A 218 -5.12 -16.42 1.81
C VAL A 218 -4.57 -16.64 0.41
N LEU A 219 -4.49 -15.60 -0.43
CA LEU A 219 -3.96 -15.69 -1.80
C LEU A 219 -2.56 -16.30 -1.82
N PHE A 220 -1.67 -15.81 -0.96
CA PHE A 220 -0.30 -16.27 -0.90
C PHE A 220 -0.15 -17.66 -0.29
N SER A 221 -0.99 -18.02 0.69
CA SER A 221 -1.04 -19.36 1.26
C SER A 221 -1.53 -20.37 0.22
N GLU A 222 -2.60 -20.05 -0.51
CA GLU A 222 -3.14 -20.89 -1.59
C GLU A 222 -2.15 -21.02 -2.75
N ALA A 223 -1.49 -19.93 -3.15
CA ALA A 223 -0.44 -19.98 -4.18
C ALA A 223 0.70 -20.92 -3.77
N ARG A 224 1.13 -20.86 -2.50
CA ARG A 224 2.14 -21.76 -1.98
C ARG A 224 1.65 -23.21 -1.95
N VAL A 225 0.51 -23.51 -1.33
CA VAL A 225 -0.03 -24.88 -1.22
C VAL A 225 -0.29 -25.48 -2.61
N SER A 226 -0.84 -24.69 -3.52
CA SER A 226 -1.13 -25.12 -4.88
C SER A 226 0.15 -25.41 -5.66
N TRP A 227 1.22 -24.62 -5.51
CA TRP A 227 2.51 -24.92 -6.15
C TRP A 227 3.07 -26.29 -5.76
N TRP A 228 2.89 -26.68 -4.49
CA TRP A 228 3.42 -27.94 -3.97
C TRP A 228 2.52 -29.15 -4.25
N SER A 229 1.20 -28.95 -4.40
CA SER A 229 0.24 -30.06 -4.55
C SER A 229 -0.36 -30.21 -5.95
N ALA A 230 -0.27 -29.19 -6.81
CA ALA A 230 -0.93 -29.21 -8.11
C ALA A 230 -0.24 -30.23 -9.03
N LYS A 231 -0.97 -31.30 -9.35
CA LYS A 231 -0.60 -32.24 -10.41
C LYS A 231 -0.84 -31.66 -11.82
N ASP A 232 -1.60 -30.57 -11.93
CA ASP A 232 -1.95 -29.89 -13.19
C ASP A 232 -2.02 -28.36 -12.98
N ASN A 233 -1.57 -27.59 -13.99
CA ASN A 233 -1.49 -26.13 -13.98
C ASN A 233 -2.87 -25.45 -13.89
N THR A 234 -3.92 -26.14 -14.30
CA THR A 234 -5.31 -25.64 -14.28
C THR A 234 -5.90 -25.55 -12.87
N ASP A 235 -5.59 -26.51 -11.99
CA ASP A 235 -6.01 -26.48 -10.57
C ASP A 235 -5.29 -25.36 -9.82
N TYR A 236 -3.99 -25.19 -10.08
CA TYR A 236 -3.20 -24.07 -9.56
C TYR A 236 -3.81 -22.71 -9.93
N ALA A 237 -4.07 -22.50 -11.22
CA ALA A 237 -4.63 -21.24 -11.71
C ALA A 237 -5.97 -20.93 -11.03
N THR A 238 -6.83 -21.93 -10.88
CA THR A 238 -8.15 -21.77 -10.29
C THR A 238 -8.07 -21.40 -8.80
N ARG A 239 -7.24 -22.13 -8.03
CA ARG A 239 -7.07 -21.90 -6.58
C ARG A 239 -6.47 -20.54 -6.25
N VAL A 240 -5.58 -20.02 -7.11
CA VAL A 240 -4.96 -18.69 -6.91
C VAL A 240 -5.86 -17.57 -7.43
N PHE A 241 -6.59 -17.80 -8.52
CA PHE A 241 -7.41 -16.78 -9.16
C PHE A 241 -8.60 -16.33 -8.29
N TYR A 242 -9.24 -17.24 -7.57
CA TYR A 242 -10.36 -16.88 -6.68
C TYR A 242 -9.96 -15.94 -5.54
N PRO A 243 -8.95 -16.24 -4.70
CA PRO A 243 -8.42 -15.31 -3.71
C PRO A 243 -7.91 -14.01 -4.33
N PHE A 244 -7.34 -14.06 -5.54
CA PHE A 244 -6.88 -12.86 -6.23
C PHE A 244 -8.03 -11.93 -6.60
N LEU A 245 -9.12 -12.46 -7.19
CA LEU A 245 -10.31 -11.67 -7.49
C LEU A 245 -10.92 -11.06 -6.23
N LEU A 246 -10.96 -11.83 -5.14
CA LEU A 246 -11.46 -11.37 -3.85
C LEU A 246 -10.61 -10.26 -3.25
N PHE A 247 -9.29 -10.44 -3.29
CA PHE A 247 -8.30 -9.43 -2.92
C PHE A 247 -8.47 -8.15 -3.75
N ALA A 248 -8.56 -8.28 -5.08
CA ALA A 248 -8.73 -7.16 -5.98
C ALA A 248 -10.04 -6.41 -5.72
N PHE A 249 -11.13 -7.15 -5.51
CA PHE A 249 -12.44 -6.58 -5.19
C PHE A 249 -12.44 -5.78 -3.89
N ILE A 250 -11.91 -6.34 -2.79
CA ILE A 250 -11.81 -5.64 -1.50
C ILE A 250 -11.03 -4.34 -1.65
N HIS A 251 -9.90 -4.38 -2.37
CA HIS A 251 -9.09 -3.19 -2.57
C HIS A 251 -9.74 -2.15 -3.49
N MET A 252 -10.50 -2.58 -4.51
CA MET A 252 -11.32 -1.65 -5.30
C MET A 252 -12.39 -0.97 -4.44
N VAL A 253 -13.02 -1.68 -3.50
CA VAL A 253 -13.99 -1.08 -2.59
C VAL A 253 -13.32 -0.11 -1.61
N ILE A 254 -12.10 -0.41 -1.13
CA ILE A 254 -11.29 0.54 -0.35
C ILE A 254 -11.02 1.81 -1.16
N ALA A 255 -10.56 1.66 -2.40
CA ALA A 255 -10.28 2.79 -3.29
C ALA A 255 -11.53 3.62 -3.58
N LEU A 256 -12.67 2.96 -3.87
CA LEU A 256 -13.96 3.62 -4.06
C LEU A 256 -14.39 4.41 -2.82
N ARG A 257 -14.22 3.83 -1.62
CA ARG A 257 -14.55 4.50 -0.36
C ARG A 257 -13.62 5.66 -0.01
N ALA A 258 -12.36 5.57 -0.41
CA ALA A 258 -11.42 6.68 -0.27
C ALA A 258 -11.79 7.82 -1.23
N ALA A 259 -12.20 7.52 -2.47
CA ALA A 259 -12.59 8.51 -3.45
C ALA A 259 -13.97 9.15 -3.17
N VAL A 260 -14.93 8.36 -2.66
CA VAL A 260 -16.31 8.78 -2.43
C VAL A 260 -16.51 9.13 -0.96
N VAL A 261 -16.26 10.40 -0.61
CA VAL A 261 -16.35 10.92 0.77
C VAL A 261 -17.79 10.89 1.30
N ASN A 262 -18.74 11.25 0.45
CA ASN A 262 -20.17 11.30 0.78
C ASN A 262 -20.93 10.24 0.00
N LEU A 263 -21.93 9.63 0.64
CA LEU A 263 -22.83 8.72 -0.05
C LEU A 263 -23.49 9.47 -1.21
N PRO A 264 -23.39 8.99 -2.46
CA PRO A 264 -24.09 9.62 -3.58
C PRO A 264 -25.59 9.64 -3.29
N VAL A 265 -26.19 10.81 -3.45
CA VAL A 265 -27.63 11.01 -3.18
C VAL A 265 -28.45 10.61 -4.41
N GLU A 266 -27.88 10.84 -5.59
CA GLU A 266 -28.51 10.60 -6.88
C GLU A 266 -28.42 9.14 -7.32
N GLN A 267 -29.46 8.69 -8.02
CA GLN A 267 -29.45 7.42 -8.73
C GLN A 267 -28.75 7.60 -10.10
N PRO A 268 -28.06 6.58 -10.64
CA PRO A 268 -27.94 5.21 -10.14
C PRO A 268 -26.81 4.99 -9.12
N TRP A 269 -26.02 6.03 -8.84
CA TRP A 269 -24.78 5.95 -8.05
C TRP A 269 -25.02 5.49 -6.61
N ARG A 270 -26.13 5.91 -6.00
CA ARG A 270 -26.54 5.45 -4.67
C ARG A 270 -26.76 3.94 -4.62
N ALA A 271 -27.51 3.39 -5.57
CA ALA A 271 -27.77 1.95 -5.64
C ALA A 271 -26.49 1.16 -5.92
N LEU A 272 -25.64 1.64 -6.85
CA LEU A 272 -24.35 1.01 -7.14
C LEU A 272 -23.45 0.95 -5.90
N HIS A 273 -23.36 2.05 -5.15
CA HIS A 273 -22.56 2.09 -3.93
C HIS A 273 -23.09 1.13 -2.85
N GLN A 274 -24.42 1.02 -2.69
CA GLN A 274 -25.04 0.04 -1.78
C GLN A 274 -24.76 -1.41 -2.23
N ALA A 275 -24.86 -1.70 -3.53
CA ALA A 275 -24.55 -3.01 -4.08
C ALA A 275 -23.08 -3.40 -3.83
N CYS A 276 -22.14 -2.47 -4.03
CA CYS A 276 -20.73 -2.70 -3.72
C CYS A 276 -20.51 -3.10 -2.25
N HIS A 277 -21.24 -2.53 -1.29
CA HIS A 277 -21.12 -2.92 0.12
C HIS A 277 -21.70 -4.29 0.43
N LEU A 278 -22.84 -4.62 -0.18
CA LEU A 278 -23.44 -5.93 0.00
C LEU A 278 -22.49 -7.01 -0.50
N LEU A 279 -21.95 -6.82 -1.71
CA LEU A 279 -20.94 -7.68 -2.30
C LEU A 279 -19.69 -7.77 -1.41
N LEU A 280 -19.25 -6.67 -0.83
CA LEU A 280 -18.12 -6.64 0.10
C LEU A 280 -18.38 -7.44 1.38
N ALA A 281 -19.58 -7.33 1.96
CA ALA A 281 -19.94 -8.11 3.14
C ALA A 281 -19.94 -9.62 2.82
N MET A 282 -20.49 -10.01 1.66
CA MET A 282 -20.47 -11.40 1.19
C MET A 282 -19.03 -11.90 0.94
N ALA A 283 -18.24 -11.11 0.22
CA ALA A 283 -16.82 -11.36 -0.03
C ALA A 283 -16.02 -11.57 1.26
N SER A 284 -16.28 -10.75 2.28
CA SER A 284 -15.62 -10.85 3.58
C SER A 284 -15.95 -12.16 4.30
N GLY A 285 -17.19 -12.64 4.21
CA GLY A 285 -17.59 -13.93 4.77
C GLY A 285 -16.90 -15.11 4.08
N VAL A 286 -16.84 -15.11 2.75
CA VAL A 286 -16.10 -16.12 1.97
C VAL A 286 -14.63 -16.11 2.33
N LEU A 287 -14.03 -14.92 2.42
CA LEU A 287 -12.62 -14.77 2.74
C LEU A 287 -12.28 -15.33 4.13
N LEU A 288 -13.12 -15.04 5.12
CA LEU A 288 -12.93 -15.50 6.49
C LEU A 288 -12.98 -17.03 6.55
N ALA A 289 -13.92 -17.66 5.84
CA ALA A 289 -13.99 -19.11 5.75
C ALA A 289 -12.71 -19.70 5.13
N GLN A 290 -12.26 -19.16 4.00
CA GLN A 290 -11.00 -19.60 3.37
C GLN A 290 -9.78 -19.44 4.28
N PHE A 291 -9.71 -18.33 5.02
CA PHE A 291 -8.64 -18.11 5.98
C PHE A 291 -8.64 -19.16 7.10
N VAL A 292 -9.81 -19.49 7.66
CA VAL A 292 -9.93 -20.54 8.67
C VAL A 292 -9.48 -21.89 8.12
N ASP A 293 -9.88 -22.22 6.89
CA ASP A 293 -9.46 -23.45 6.22
C ASP A 293 -7.94 -23.51 6.02
N CYS A 294 -7.32 -22.42 5.54
CA CYS A 294 -5.87 -22.30 5.41
C CYS A 294 -5.15 -22.52 6.75
N VAL A 295 -5.65 -21.93 7.83
CA VAL A 295 -5.06 -22.09 9.18
C VAL A 295 -5.19 -23.54 9.66
N GLN A 296 -6.33 -24.19 9.42
CA GLN A 296 -6.52 -25.61 9.78
C GLN A 296 -5.59 -26.53 8.98
N GLN A 297 -5.44 -26.30 7.68
CA GLN A 297 -4.50 -27.06 6.85
C GLN A 297 -3.06 -26.91 7.33
N ALA A 298 -2.64 -25.68 7.63
CA ALA A 298 -1.31 -25.41 8.17
C ALA A 298 -1.08 -26.11 9.52
N ARG A 299 -2.10 -26.13 10.39
CA ARG A 299 -2.04 -26.83 11.68
C ARG A 299 -1.90 -28.35 11.52
N ASN A 300 -2.56 -28.95 10.54
CA ASN A 300 -2.52 -30.40 10.30
C ASN A 300 -1.20 -30.87 9.67
N ALA A 301 -0.41 -29.96 9.12
CA ALA A 301 0.88 -30.26 8.49
C ALA A 301 2.07 -30.20 9.47
N LEU A 302 1.88 -29.65 10.67
CA LEU A 302 2.87 -29.56 11.76
C LEU A 302 2.72 -30.72 12.75
#